data_AF-A0A182ASS1-F1
#
_entry.id   AF-A0A182ASS1-F1
#
_cell.length_a   1.000
_cell.length_b   1.000
_cell.length_c   1.000
_cell.angle_alpha   90.00
_cell.angle_beta   90.00
_cell.angle_gamma   90.00
#
_symmetry.space_group_name_H-M   'P 1'
#
loop_
_entity.id
_entity.type
_entity.pdbx_description
1 polymer ?
#
loop_
_entity_poly.entity_id
_entity_poly.type
_entity_poly.pdbx_seq_one_letter_code
_entity_poly.pdbx_strand_id
1 'polypeptide(L)'
;MAGAITGLALALIAGVAISDALAEGWKDCAFNDQPIGCRDSHGSDGSVRIVWEDGQAMTYRLVEEGFPISTLRDSLGGLWQRRVLIQGNAVFTNPANGNRIFVPLR
;
A
#
# COMPACT_ATOMS: atom_id res chain seq x y z
N MET A 1 4.48 -38.81 60.76
CA MET A 1 5.76 -38.67 60.03
C MET A 1 5.38 -38.40 58.59
N ALA A 2 5.35 -37.12 58.19
CA ALA A 2 6.37 -36.47 57.36
C ALA A 2 6.52 -37.15 55.98
N GLY A 3 6.33 -36.51 54.82
CA GLY A 3 6.23 -35.07 54.55
C GLY A 3 5.64 -34.75 53.18
N ALA A 4 5.27 -33.49 53.02
CA ALA A 4 4.80 -32.91 51.77
C ALA A 4 6.00 -32.53 50.88
N ILE A 5 5.96 -32.91 49.61
CA ILE A 5 6.96 -32.49 48.62
C ILE A 5 6.34 -31.35 47.81
N THR A 6 6.79 -30.15 48.13
CA THR A 6 6.46 -28.88 47.47
C THR A 6 7.14 -28.84 46.10
N GLY A 7 6.38 -28.98 45.02
CA GLY A 7 6.84 -28.78 43.65
C GLY A 7 6.41 -27.41 43.14
N LEU A 8 7.31 -26.42 43.22
CA LEU A 8 7.13 -25.08 42.66
C LEU A 8 7.28 -25.16 41.13
N ALA A 9 6.18 -25.14 40.38
CA ALA A 9 6.24 -25.06 38.92
C ALA A 9 6.33 -23.59 38.49
N LEU A 10 7.53 -23.15 38.13
CA LEU A 10 7.80 -21.86 37.50
C LEU A 10 7.35 -21.95 36.02
N ALA A 11 6.17 -21.41 35.68
CA ALA A 11 5.74 -21.29 34.29
C ALA A 11 6.41 -20.05 33.67
N LEU A 12 7.46 -20.28 32.87
CA LEU A 12 8.10 -19.25 32.05
C LEU A 12 7.21 -18.85 30.87
N ILE A 13 7.13 -17.55 30.70
CA ILE A 13 6.28 -16.78 29.78
C ILE A 13 6.76 -16.98 28.33
N ALA A 14 5.85 -17.29 27.42
CA ALA A 14 6.01 -16.98 26.01
C ALA A 14 4.79 -16.18 25.57
N GLY A 15 4.80 -14.89 25.91
CA GLY A 15 3.92 -13.92 25.29
C GLY A 15 4.29 -13.88 23.82
N VAL A 16 3.46 -14.49 22.97
CA VAL A 16 3.50 -14.23 21.54
C VAL A 16 3.03 -12.78 21.40
N ALA A 17 4.00 -11.87 21.31
CA ALA A 17 3.73 -10.55 20.75
C ALA A 17 3.33 -10.80 19.30
N ILE A 18 2.03 -10.96 19.06
CA ILE A 18 1.45 -10.84 17.74
C ILE A 18 1.79 -9.40 17.36
N SER A 19 2.86 -9.26 16.60
CA SER A 19 3.16 -8.01 15.92
C SER A 19 2.11 -7.91 14.82
N ASP A 20 0.91 -7.49 15.20
CA ASP A 20 0.03 -6.75 14.32
C ASP A 20 0.79 -5.46 13.99
N ALA A 21 1.75 -5.58 13.06
CA ALA A 21 1.92 -4.53 12.09
C ALA A 21 0.54 -4.39 11.46
N LEU A 22 -0.29 -3.50 12.04
CA LEU A 22 -1.61 -3.18 11.53
C LEU A 22 -1.42 -2.91 10.05
N ALA A 23 -1.74 -3.88 9.20
CA ALA A 23 -1.65 -3.70 7.78
C ALA A 23 -2.48 -2.46 7.51
N GLU A 24 -1.86 -1.38 7.01
CA GLU A 24 -2.56 -0.11 6.75
C GLU A 24 -3.91 -0.44 6.11
N GLY A 25 -4.99 0.12 6.68
CA GLY A 25 -6.34 -0.15 6.20
C GLY A 25 -6.43 0.08 4.69
N TRP A 26 -7.41 -0.54 4.04
CA TRP A 26 -7.70 -0.21 2.64
C TRP A 26 -8.04 1.28 2.54
N LYS A 27 -7.39 1.96 1.59
CA LYS A 27 -7.66 3.36 1.26
C LYS A 27 -8.87 3.44 0.31
N ASP A 28 -9.64 4.52 0.42
CA ASP A 28 -10.79 4.80 -0.45
C ASP A 28 -10.35 5.27 -1.85
N CYS A 29 -9.73 4.38 -2.60
CA CYS A 29 -9.25 4.63 -3.96
C CYS A 29 -10.38 4.54 -4.99
N ALA A 30 -10.09 4.97 -6.22
CA ALA A 30 -11.00 4.76 -7.34
C ALA A 30 -10.24 4.46 -8.63
N PHE A 31 -10.80 3.57 -9.45
CA PHE A 31 -10.38 3.30 -10.83
C PHE A 31 -11.51 3.69 -11.78
N ASN A 32 -11.26 4.62 -12.71
CA ASN A 32 -12.27 5.18 -13.62
C ASN A 32 -13.55 5.64 -12.88
N ASP A 33 -13.34 6.35 -11.76
CA ASP A 33 -14.38 6.87 -10.87
C ASP A 33 -15.26 5.80 -10.21
N GLN A 34 -14.91 4.51 -10.34
CA GLN A 34 -15.48 3.42 -9.57
C GLN A 34 -14.69 3.23 -8.27
N PRO A 35 -15.31 3.39 -7.09
CA PRO A 35 -14.64 3.16 -5.82
C PRO A 35 -14.19 1.70 -5.67
N ILE A 36 -12.94 1.51 -5.25
CA ILE A 36 -12.37 0.20 -4.92
C ILE A 36 -11.22 0.41 -3.94
N GLY A 37 -11.19 -0.38 -2.86
CA GLY A 37 -10.14 -0.29 -1.86
C GLY A 37 -8.76 -0.51 -2.47
N CYS A 38 -7.77 0.29 -2.07
CA CYS A 38 -6.39 0.06 -2.50
C CYS A 38 -5.34 0.31 -1.41
N ARG A 39 -4.15 -0.24 -1.63
CA ARG A 39 -2.94 0.01 -0.84
C ARG A 39 -1.83 0.38 -1.81
N ASP A 40 -1.19 1.53 -1.58
CA ASP A 40 -0.04 1.97 -2.36
C ASP A 40 1.24 1.89 -1.52
N SER A 41 2.33 1.51 -2.19
CA SER A 41 3.68 1.48 -1.61
C SER A 41 4.64 2.19 -2.56
N HIS A 42 5.57 2.96 -2.00
CA HIS A 42 6.50 3.79 -2.77
C HIS A 42 7.91 3.24 -2.64
N GLY A 43 8.54 2.96 -3.77
CA GLY A 43 9.94 2.59 -3.85
C GLY A 43 10.85 3.82 -3.72
N SER A 44 12.09 3.60 -3.29
CA SER A 44 13.13 4.64 -3.24
C SER A 44 13.53 5.15 -4.64
N ASP A 45 13.19 4.41 -5.68
CA ASP A 45 13.35 4.75 -7.10
C ASP A 45 12.19 5.58 -7.66
N GLY A 46 11.26 6.01 -6.79
CA GLY A 46 10.06 6.75 -7.17
C GLY A 46 8.98 5.89 -7.81
N SER A 47 9.16 4.56 -7.88
CA SER A 47 8.13 3.64 -8.31
C SER A 47 6.98 3.59 -7.31
N VAL A 48 5.77 3.35 -7.81
CA VAL A 48 4.57 3.17 -6.98
C VAL A 48 3.96 1.82 -7.31
N ARG A 49 3.69 0.99 -6.31
CA ARG A 49 2.93 -0.24 -6.47
C ARG A 49 1.57 -0.09 -5.81
N ILE A 50 0.51 -0.27 -6.58
CA ILE A 50 -0.88 -0.23 -6.12
C ILE A 50 -1.41 -1.67 -6.10
N VAL A 51 -1.96 -2.09 -4.96
CA VAL A 51 -2.71 -3.33 -4.78
C VAL A 51 -4.16 -2.98 -4.56
N TRP A 52 -5.04 -3.64 -5.29
CA TRP A 52 -6.48 -3.49 -5.19
C TRP A 52 -7.09 -4.55 -4.28
N GLU A 53 -8.23 -4.23 -3.68
CA GLU A 53 -8.97 -5.12 -2.78
C GLU A 53 -9.42 -6.42 -3.46
N ASP A 54 -9.63 -6.41 -4.77
CA ASP A 54 -9.95 -7.57 -5.59
C ASP A 54 -8.76 -8.51 -5.85
N GLY A 55 -7.58 -8.18 -5.33
CA GLY A 55 -6.35 -8.96 -5.46
C GLY A 55 -5.49 -8.59 -6.68
N GLN A 56 -5.95 -7.69 -7.55
CA GLN A 56 -5.12 -7.20 -8.65
C GLN A 56 -4.02 -6.26 -8.13
N ALA A 57 -2.91 -6.17 -8.85
CA ALA A 57 -1.85 -5.25 -8.52
C ALA A 57 -1.11 -4.74 -9.76
N MET A 58 -0.62 -3.51 -9.67
CA MET A 58 0.15 -2.87 -10.74
C MET A 58 1.32 -2.08 -10.16
N THR A 59 2.45 -2.09 -10.87
CA THR A 59 3.62 -1.28 -10.52
C THR A 59 3.86 -0.24 -11.62
N TYR A 60 3.97 1.01 -11.20
CA TYR A 60 4.25 2.17 -12.03
C TYR A 60 5.67 2.63 -11.73
N ARG A 61 6.58 2.46 -12.70
CA ARG A 61 7.98 2.87 -12.56
C ARG A 61 8.17 4.29 -13.05
N LEU A 62 8.93 5.09 -12.32
CA LEU A 62 9.23 6.46 -12.69
C LEU A 62 10.01 6.49 -14.02
N VAL A 63 9.55 7.32 -14.96
CA VAL A 63 10.25 7.61 -16.23
C VAL A 63 10.83 9.01 -16.19
N GLU A 64 10.05 9.96 -15.69
CA GLU A 64 10.44 11.36 -15.58
C GLU A 64 9.87 11.92 -14.28
N GLU A 65 10.76 12.46 -13.45
CA GLU A 65 10.36 13.12 -12.21
C GLU A 65 9.91 14.56 -12.49
N GLY A 66 8.85 14.99 -11.80
CA GLY A 66 8.35 16.35 -11.89
C GLY A 66 7.28 16.65 -10.84
N PHE A 67 7.05 17.94 -10.60
CA PHE A 67 6.02 18.43 -9.69
C PHE A 67 5.21 19.57 -10.34
N PRO A 68 3.86 19.52 -10.32
CA PRO A 68 3.04 18.52 -9.65
C PRO A 68 2.87 17.22 -10.47
N ILE A 69 3.40 17.14 -11.69
CA ILE A 69 3.20 16.02 -12.61
C ILE A 69 4.52 15.27 -12.85
N SER A 70 4.50 13.96 -12.63
CA SER A 70 5.57 13.03 -13.02
C SER A 70 5.06 12.06 -14.11
N THR A 71 5.95 11.53 -14.94
CA THR A 71 5.63 10.49 -15.93
C THR A 71 6.07 9.12 -15.39
N LEU A 72 5.18 8.13 -15.43
CA LEU A 72 5.44 6.76 -15.05
C LEU A 72 5.10 5.79 -16.18
N ARG A 73 5.62 4.57 -16.07
CA ARG A 73 5.30 3.44 -16.95
C ARG A 73 4.83 2.25 -16.13
N ASP A 74 3.67 1.71 -16.46
CA ASP A 74 3.15 0.49 -15.83
C ASP A 74 3.91 -0.77 -16.29
N SER A 75 3.68 -1.92 -15.64
CA SER A 75 4.35 -3.17 -16.00
C SER A 75 3.92 -3.75 -17.35
N LEU A 76 2.81 -3.29 -17.91
CA LEU A 76 2.30 -3.65 -19.25
C LEU A 76 2.86 -2.73 -20.35
N GLY A 77 3.62 -1.69 -19.98
CA GLY A 77 4.24 -0.75 -20.89
C GLY A 77 3.44 0.54 -21.17
N GLY A 78 2.28 0.71 -20.54
CA GLY A 78 1.47 1.92 -20.65
C GLY A 78 2.11 3.10 -19.93
N LEU A 79 2.05 4.29 -20.54
CA LEU A 79 2.49 5.54 -19.91
C LEU A 79 1.38 6.19 -19.11
N TRP A 80 1.74 6.73 -17.96
CA TRP A 80 0.83 7.37 -17.01
C TRP A 80 1.40 8.71 -16.54
N GLN A 81 0.54 9.71 -16.43
CA GLN A 81 0.84 10.96 -15.76
C GLN A 81 0.35 10.87 -14.32
N ARG A 82 1.23 11.01 -13.34
CA ARG A 82 0.86 11.13 -11.92
C ARG A 82 0.88 12.59 -11.53
N ARG A 83 -0.28 13.14 -11.19
CA ARG A 83 -0.43 14.46 -10.58
C ARG A 83 -0.58 14.32 -9.07
N VAL A 84 0.31 14.93 -8.30
CA VAL A 84 0.16 15.08 -6.85
C VAL A 84 -0.59 16.38 -6.57
N LEU A 85 -1.71 16.29 -5.85
CA LEU A 85 -2.52 17.43 -5.44
C LEU A 85 -1.92 18.07 -4.17
N ILE A 86 -2.27 19.33 -3.91
CA ILE A 86 -1.75 20.09 -2.75
C ILE A 86 -2.00 19.37 -1.41
N GLN A 87 -3.10 18.61 -1.32
CA GLN A 87 -3.47 17.82 -0.14
C GLN A 87 -2.67 16.51 0.01
N GLY A 88 -1.82 16.16 -0.95
CA GLY A 88 -1.05 14.91 -1.00
C GLY A 88 -1.74 13.76 -1.73
N ASN A 89 -3.01 13.91 -2.13
CA ASN A 89 -3.70 12.92 -2.96
C ASN A 89 -3.02 12.82 -4.33
N ALA A 90 -3.03 11.64 -4.93
CA ALA A 90 -2.47 11.41 -6.26
C ALA A 90 -3.57 11.03 -7.26
N VAL A 91 -3.45 11.57 -8.48
CA VAL A 91 -4.25 11.17 -9.63
C VAL A 91 -3.32 10.65 -10.71
N PHE A 92 -3.52 9.41 -11.14
CA PHE A 92 -2.82 8.84 -12.28
C PHE A 92 -3.76 8.86 -13.48
N THR A 93 -3.28 9.32 -14.63
CA THR A 93 -4.05 9.32 -15.88
C THR A 93 -3.22 8.69 -16.99
N ASN A 94 -3.80 7.73 -17.68
CA ASN A 94 -3.22 7.17 -18.90
C ASN A 94 -3.76 7.96 -20.10
N PRO A 95 -2.94 8.81 -20.75
CA PRO A 95 -3.42 9.63 -21.86
C PRO A 95 -3.78 8.82 -23.11
N ALA A 96 -3.33 7.56 -23.23
CA ALA A 96 -3.58 6.74 -24.41
C ALA A 96 -4.98 6.11 -24.42
N ASN A 97 -5.56 5.81 -23.26
CA ASN A 97 -6.87 5.15 -23.15
C ASN A 97 -7.86 5.89 -22.23
N GLY A 98 -7.44 6.98 -21.58
CA GLY A 98 -8.29 7.76 -20.68
C GLY A 98 -8.47 7.16 -19.30
N ASN A 99 -7.86 6.01 -19.00
CA ASN A 99 -7.97 5.40 -17.67
C ASN A 99 -7.41 6.31 -16.59
N ARG A 100 -8.05 6.30 -15.43
CA ARG A 100 -7.75 7.18 -14.32
C ARG A 100 -7.76 6.43 -13.01
N ILE A 101 -6.79 6.72 -12.15
CA ILE A 101 -6.71 6.21 -10.78
C ILE A 101 -6.66 7.39 -9.83
N PHE A 102 -7.46 7.35 -8.78
CA PHE A 102 -7.35 8.25 -7.64
C PHE A 102 -6.85 7.47 -6.42
N VAL A 103 -5.80 7.98 -5.79
CA VAL A 103 -5.23 7.45 -4.55
C VAL A 103 -5.23 8.57 -3.51
N PRO A 104 -5.97 8.45 -2.41
CA PRO A 104 -5.90 9.43 -1.33
C PRO A 104 -4.58 9.32 -0.56
N LEU A 105 -4.16 10.40 0.08
CA LEU A 105 -2.96 10.38 0.92
C LEU A 105 -3.08 9.36 2.07
N ARG A 106 -4.28 9.20 2.64
CA ARG A 106 -4.59 8.33 3.78
C ARG A 106 -5.77 7.44 3.45
#